data_AF-A0A1V5NEE2-F1
#
_entry.id   AF-A0A1V5NEE2-F1
#
_cell.length_a   1.000
_cell.length_b   1.000
_cell.length_c   1.000
_cell.angle_alpha   90.00
_cell.angle_beta   90.00
_cell.angle_gamma   90.00
#
_symmetry.space_group_name_H-M   'P 1'
#
loop_
_entity.id
_entity.type
_entity.pdbx_description
1 polymer ?
#
loop_
_entity_poly.entity_id
_entity_poly.type
_entity_poly.pdbx_seq_one_letter_code
_entity_poly.pdbx_strand_id
1 'polypeptide(L)'
;MRVRADVRGTNLIYRDGTQAVEIWVDRQHRSLFFDDGRLRDGVELKIEDKLYMVGLLSTLQNDYVRIGADLKDETGGYVRLVEVLSDLGYRKNEEIELNVVGGLVEIAKKR
;
A
#
# COMPACT_ATOMS: atom_id res chain seq x y z
N MET A 1 -3.86 -10.86 9.91
CA MET A 1 -3.24 -10.16 11.06
C MET A 1 -3.44 -8.68 10.87
N ARG A 2 -3.86 -7.94 11.90
CA ARG A 2 -4.11 -6.50 11.78
C ARG A 2 -2.85 -5.70 12.09
N VAL A 3 -2.56 -4.71 11.25
CA VAL A 3 -1.40 -3.84 11.36
C VAL A 3 -1.81 -2.40 11.11
N ARG A 4 -1.31 -1.47 11.92
CA ARG A 4 -1.49 -0.03 11.69
C ARG A 4 -0.45 0.47 10.69
N ALA A 5 -0.88 1.35 9.81
CA ALA A 5 -0.05 1.96 8.79
C ALA A 5 -0.45 3.42 8.60
N ASP A 6 0.44 4.21 8.00
CA ASP A 6 0.17 5.61 7.69
C ASP A 6 0.06 5.82 6.19
N VAL A 7 -0.93 6.59 5.75
CA VAL A 7 -0.97 7.12 4.38
C VAL A 7 -0.04 8.32 4.31
N ARG A 8 1.05 8.24 3.56
CA ARG A 8 2.05 9.31 3.46
C ARG A 8 2.14 9.86 2.04
N GLY A 9 2.19 11.18 1.93
CA GLY A 9 2.45 11.83 0.66
C GLY A 9 3.91 11.66 0.28
N THR A 10 4.15 11.52 -1.02
CA THR A 10 5.51 11.48 -1.59
C THR A 10 5.86 12.82 -2.24
N ASN A 11 7.11 12.98 -2.68
CA ASN A 11 7.49 14.14 -3.49
C ASN A 11 7.03 14.03 -4.95
N LEU A 12 6.43 12.91 -5.34
CA LEU A 12 5.90 12.71 -6.69
C LEU A 12 4.53 13.39 -6.81
N ILE A 13 4.37 14.18 -7.88
CA ILE A 13 3.13 14.82 -8.26
C ILE A 13 2.78 14.31 -9.66
N TYR A 14 1.59 13.75 -9.83
CA TYR A 14 1.08 13.30 -11.12
C TYR A 14 0.79 14.49 -12.04
N ARG A 15 0.62 14.22 -13.35
CA ARG A 15 0.42 15.25 -14.37
C ARG A 15 -0.80 16.16 -14.12
N ASP A 16 -1.82 15.65 -13.44
CA ASP A 16 -3.02 16.39 -13.05
C ASP A 16 -2.89 17.19 -11.75
N GLY A 17 -1.70 17.21 -11.14
CA GLY A 17 -1.43 17.92 -9.88
C GLY A 17 -1.73 17.11 -8.63
N THR A 18 -2.24 15.87 -8.75
CA THR A 18 -2.49 14.99 -7.61
C THR A 18 -1.15 14.52 -7.02
N GLN A 19 -0.98 14.68 -5.70
CA GLN A 19 0.20 14.16 -5.02
C GLN A 19 0.08 12.64 -4.85
N ALA A 20 1.11 11.90 -5.25
CA ALA A 20 1.17 10.46 -5.04
C ALA A 20 1.33 10.13 -3.55
N VAL A 21 0.71 9.03 -3.12
CA VAL A 21 0.77 8.56 -1.73
C VAL A 21 1.27 7.13 -1.66
N GLU A 22 1.91 6.79 -0.55
CA GLU A 22 2.33 5.43 -0.18
C GLU A 22 1.62 5.05 1.13
N ILE A 23 1.51 3.75 1.40
CA ILE A 23 1.15 3.26 2.74
C ILE A 23 2.42 2.79 3.44
N TRP A 24 2.71 3.38 4.60
CA TRP A 24 3.92 3.15 5.37
C TRP A 24 3.59 2.24 6.55
N VAL A 25 4.21 1.07 6.59
CA VAL A 25 4.05 0.07 7.63
C VAL A 25 5.37 -0.04 8.41
N ASP A 26 5.30 -0.06 9.73
CA ASP A 26 6.50 -0.20 10.57
C ASP A 26 7.29 -1.48 10.21
N ARG A 27 8.62 -1.37 10.13
CA ARG A 27 9.53 -2.45 9.75
C ARG A 27 9.51 -3.64 10.70
N GLN A 28 9.04 -3.50 11.95
CA GLN A 28 8.80 -4.64 12.83
C GLN A 28 7.81 -5.66 12.21
N HIS A 29 6.92 -5.19 11.34
CA HIS A 29 5.95 -6.00 10.62
C HIS A 29 6.45 -6.49 9.26
N ARG A 30 7.74 -6.28 8.94
CA ARG A 30 8.31 -6.67 7.64
C ARG A 30 8.07 -8.14 7.30
N SER A 31 8.11 -9.04 8.27
CA SER A 31 7.96 -10.48 8.03
C SER A 31 6.64 -10.86 7.36
N LEU A 32 5.63 -10.00 7.41
CA LEU A 32 4.35 -10.19 6.74
C LEU A 32 4.40 -9.99 5.23
N PHE A 33 5.45 -9.31 4.76
CA PHE A 33 5.62 -8.83 3.39
C PHE A 33 6.82 -9.48 2.68
N PHE A 34 7.52 -10.39 3.35
CA PHE A 34 8.71 -11.07 2.84
C PHE A 34 8.39 -12.54 2.59
N ASP A 35 9.05 -13.11 1.59
CA ASP A 35 9.09 -14.56 1.37
C ASP A 35 10.55 -15.02 1.45
N ASP A 36 10.83 -16.01 2.29
CA ASP A 36 12.19 -16.54 2.52
C ASP A 36 13.28 -15.47 2.75
N GLY A 37 12.95 -14.41 3.49
CA GLY A 37 13.87 -13.32 3.81
C GLY A 37 14.17 -12.34 2.67
N ARG A 38 13.48 -12.48 1.52
CA ARG A 38 13.51 -11.50 0.42
C ARG A 38 12.21 -10.70 0.39
N LEU A 39 12.32 -9.41 0.04
CA LEU A 39 11.14 -8.58 -0.19
C LEU A 39 10.38 -9.20 -1.37
N ARG A 40 9.07 -9.38 -1.24
CA ARG A 40 8.27 -9.80 -2.40
C ARG A 40 8.32 -8.69 -3.44
N ASP A 41 8.47 -9.05 -4.71
CA ASP A 41 8.44 -8.09 -5.84
C ASP A 41 7.09 -7.36 -5.94
N GLY A 42 6.09 -7.84 -5.22
CA GLY A 42 4.86 -7.13 -4.90
C GLY A 42 3.97 -7.93 -3.96
N VAL A 43 2.86 -7.34 -3.55
CA VAL A 43 1.78 -8.02 -2.81
C VAL A 43 0.47 -7.82 -3.53
N GLU A 44 -0.44 -8.76 -3.30
CA GLU A 44 -1.83 -8.58 -3.64
C GLU A 44 -2.46 -7.63 -2.62
N LEU A 45 -3.06 -6.56 -3.11
CA LEU A 45 -3.80 -5.58 -2.35
C LEU A 45 -5.28 -5.72 -2.70
N LYS A 46 -6.08 -6.19 -1.74
CA LYS A 46 -7.52 -6.30 -1.87
C LYS A 46 -8.21 -5.08 -1.28
N ILE A 47 -9.07 -4.47 -2.08
CA ILE A 47 -9.84 -3.30 -1.70
C ILE A 47 -11.27 -3.53 -2.15
N GLU A 48 -12.19 -3.60 -1.18
CA GLU A 48 -13.55 -4.10 -1.42
C GLU A 48 -13.49 -5.46 -2.13
N ASP A 49 -14.06 -5.57 -3.34
CA ASP A 49 -14.07 -6.80 -4.16
C ASP A 49 -13.01 -6.78 -5.28
N LYS A 50 -12.11 -5.81 -5.28
CA LYS A 50 -11.06 -5.66 -6.31
C LYS A 50 -9.70 -6.09 -5.80
N LEU A 51 -8.92 -6.71 -6.69
CA LEU A 51 -7.53 -7.09 -6.45
C LEU A 51 -6.59 -6.25 -7.29
N TYR A 52 -5.51 -5.82 -6.64
CA TYR A 52 -4.43 -5.06 -7.25
C TYR A 52 -3.10 -5.71 -6.94
N MET A 53 -2.16 -5.65 -7.87
CA MET A 53 -0.76 -5.92 -7.60
C MET A 53 -0.06 -4.60 -7.28
N VAL A 54 0.72 -4.58 -6.20
CA VAL A 54 1.47 -3.39 -5.80
C VAL A 54 2.89 -3.73 -5.39
N GLY A 55 3.83 -2.90 -5.84
CA GLY A 55 5.24 -3.02 -5.47
C GLY A 55 5.46 -2.66 -4.00
N LEU A 56 6.38 -3.38 -3.36
CA LEU A 56 6.85 -3.05 -2.03
C LEU A 56 8.22 -2.37 -2.11
N LEU A 57 8.46 -1.40 -1.23
CA LEU A 57 9.77 -0.79 -1.06
C LEU A 57 10.19 -0.88 0.40
N SER A 58 11.31 -1.54 0.66
CA SER A 58 11.98 -1.52 1.96
C SER A 58 13.48 -1.36 1.73
N THR A 59 14.08 -0.30 2.27
CA THR A 59 15.54 -0.08 2.20
C THR A 59 16.16 -0.35 3.57
N LEU A 60 17.45 -0.70 3.60
CA LEU A 60 18.13 -1.01 4.87
C LEU A 60 18.13 0.16 5.87
N GLN A 61 18.07 1.39 5.36
CA GLN A 61 18.13 2.65 6.11
C GLN A 61 16.75 3.21 6.49
N ASN A 62 15.66 2.55 6.09
CA ASN A 62 14.30 3.01 6.34
C ASN A 62 13.61 2.07 7.34
N ASP A 63 13.00 2.64 8.38
CA ASP A 63 12.25 1.91 9.42
C ASP A 63 10.83 1.53 8.99
N TYR A 64 10.53 1.62 7.69
CA TYR A 64 9.24 1.30 7.12
C TYR A 64 9.34 0.34 5.93
N VAL A 65 8.31 -0.51 5.79
CA VAL A 65 7.92 -1.14 4.53
C VAL A 65 6.89 -0.23 3.88
N ARG A 66 7.11 0.13 2.62
CA ARG A 66 6.24 1.06 1.88
C ARG A 66 5.52 0.29 0.79
N ILE A 67 4.19 0.41 0.77
CA ILE A 67 3.35 -0.03 -0.34
C ILE A 67 3.31 1.12 -1.35
N GLY A 68 3.73 0.83 -2.58
CA GLY A 68 3.95 1.82 -3.64
C GLY A 68 2.68 2.55 -4.10
N ALA A 69 2.90 3.71 -4.73
CA ALA A 69 1.83 4.60 -5.16
C ALA A 69 1.07 4.14 -6.41
N ASP A 70 1.70 3.30 -7.23
CA ASP A 70 1.12 2.79 -8.47
C ASP A 70 0.71 1.34 -8.31
N LEU A 71 -0.57 1.07 -8.57
CA LEU A 71 -1.21 -0.23 -8.51
C LEU A 71 -1.39 -0.76 -9.93
N LYS A 72 -1.40 -2.09 -10.07
CA LYS A 72 -1.77 -2.76 -11.30
C LYS A 72 -3.04 -3.57 -11.07
N ASP A 73 -4.09 -3.30 -11.83
CA ASP A 73 -5.34 -4.06 -11.74
C ASP A 73 -5.23 -5.43 -12.42
N GLU A 74 -6.28 -6.24 -12.32
CA GLU A 74 -6.37 -7.58 -12.91
C GLU A 74 -6.25 -7.60 -14.44
N THR A 75 -6.57 -6.50 -15.12
CA THR A 75 -6.42 -6.35 -16.57
C THR A 75 -5.01 -5.94 -16.97
N GLY A 76 -4.17 -5.59 -15.99
CA GLY A 76 -2.84 -5.06 -16.16
C GLY A 76 -2.78 -3.55 -16.35
N GLY A 77 -3.91 -2.86 -16.20
CA GLY A 77 -4.01 -1.40 -16.19
C GLY A 77 -3.38 -0.81 -14.93
N TYR A 78 -2.86 0.42 -15.03
CA TYR A 78 -2.31 1.13 -13.89
C TYR A 78 -3.38 1.99 -13.23
N VAL A 79 -3.50 1.87 -11.91
CA VAL A 79 -4.40 2.64 -11.06
C VAL A 79 -3.57 3.29 -9.95
N ARG A 80 -3.94 4.50 -9.52
CA ARG A 80 -3.16 5.21 -8.50
C ARG A 80 -3.71 4.89 -7.11
N LEU A 81 -2.84 4.57 -6.18
CA LEU A 81 -3.22 4.29 -4.79
C LEU A 81 -3.99 5.46 -4.15
N VAL A 82 -3.63 6.70 -4.50
CA VAL A 82 -4.32 7.90 -3.99
C VAL A 82 -5.80 7.95 -4.39
N GLU A 83 -6.14 7.50 -5.60
CA GLU A 83 -7.53 7.46 -6.09
C GLU A 83 -8.30 6.39 -5.32
N VAL A 84 -7.72 5.19 -5.22
CA VAL A 84 -8.37 4.08 -4.52
C VAL A 84 -8.57 4.38 -3.02
N LEU A 85 -7.57 4.97 -2.35
CA LEU A 85 -7.71 5.37 -0.95
C LEU A 85 -8.74 6.48 -0.75
N SER A 86 -8.82 7.43 -1.69
CA SER A 86 -9.81 8.51 -1.64
C SER A 86 -11.23 7.98 -1.76
N ASP A 87 -11.45 6.98 -2.64
CA ASP A 87 -12.75 6.30 -2.80
C ASP A 87 -13.19 5.56 -1.52
N LEU A 88 -12.22 5.09 -0.73
CA LEU A 88 -12.44 4.49 0.59
C LEU A 88 -12.61 5.53 1.72
N GLY A 89 -12.43 6.82 1.44
CA GLY A 89 -12.52 7.91 2.40
C GLY A 89 -11.24 8.21 3.19
N TYR A 90 -10.11 7.62 2.80
CA TYR A 90 -8.80 7.92 3.40
C TYR A 90 -8.12 9.10 2.71
N ARG A 91 -7.32 9.84 3.49
CA ARG A 91 -6.56 11.00 3.04
C ARG A 91 -5.10 10.87 3.43
N LYS A 92 -4.26 11.71 2.82
CA LYS A 92 -2.86 11.87 3.21
C LYS A 92 -2.75 12.24 4.70
N ASN A 93 -1.77 11.65 5.37
CA ASN A 93 -1.45 11.77 6.80
C ASN A 93 -2.49 11.16 7.73
N GLU A 94 -3.31 10.23 7.25
CA GLU A 94 -4.22 9.45 8.09
C GLU A 94 -3.67 8.06 8.39
N GLU A 95 -4.03 7.52 9.56
CA GLU A 95 -3.79 6.13 9.92
C GLU A 95 -4.81 5.22 9.22
N ILE A 96 -4.35 4.05 8.79
CA ILE A 96 -5.14 3.00 8.17
C ILE A 96 -4.84 1.65 8.82
N GLU A 97 -5.86 0.81 8.98
CA GLU A 97 -5.69 -0.57 9.45
C GLU A 97 -5.63 -1.51 8.24
N LEU A 98 -4.56 -2.29 8.16
CA LEU A 98 -4.36 -3.32 7.14
C LEU A 98 -4.64 -4.69 7.76
N ASN A 99 -5.35 -5.56 7.04
CA ASN A 99 -5.41 -6.98 7.37
C ASN A 99 -4.51 -7.78 6.44
N VAL A 100 -3.44 -8.38 6.97
CA VAL A 100 -2.47 -9.15 6.17
C VAL A 100 -2.65 -10.65 6.39
N VAL A 101 -2.90 -11.41 5.32
CA VAL A 101 -3.12 -12.88 5.35
C VAL A 101 -2.33 -13.55 4.23
N GLY A 102 -1.30 -14.33 4.55
CA GLY A 102 -0.49 -15.01 3.51
C GLY A 102 0.23 -14.06 2.54
N GLY A 103 0.36 -12.78 2.91
CA GLY A 103 0.88 -11.70 2.06
C GLY A 103 -0.14 -11.07 1.11
N LEU A 104 -1.42 -11.47 1.19
CA LEU A 104 -2.54 -10.63 0.76
C LEU A 104 -2.73 -9.51 1.79
N VAL A 105 -2.84 -8.28 1.33
CA VAL A 105 -3.12 -7.10 2.16
C VAL A 105 -4.53 -6.65 1.84
N GLU A 106 -5.41 -6.61 2.84
CA GLU A 106 -6.77 -6.10 2.69
C GLU A 106 -6.92 -4.75 3.37
N ILE A 107 -7.56 -3.81 2.68
CA ILE A 107 -7.96 -2.50 3.21
C ILE A 107 -9.48 -2.44 3.30
N ALA A 108 -10.00 -2.16 4.48
CA ALA A 108 -11.43 -1.93 4.69
C ALA A 108 -11.78 -0.47 4.41
N LYS A 109 -13.01 -0.21 3.96
CA LYS A 109 -13.55 1.14 3.82
C LYS A 109 -13.61 1.85 5.18
N LYS A 110 -13.29 3.14 5.20
CA LYS A 110 -13.41 3.98 6.38
C LYS A 110 -14.90 4.09 6.75
N ARG A 111 -15.24 3.72 7.99
CA ARG A 111 -16.61 3.77 8.52
C ARG A 111 -17.00 5.18 8.94
#